data_AF-A0A838A456-F1
#
_entry.id   AF-A0A838A456-F1
#
_cell.length_a   1.000
_cell.length_b   1.000
_cell.length_c   1.000
_cell.angle_alpha   90.00
_cell.angle_beta   90.00
_cell.angle_gamma   90.00
#
_symmetry.space_group_name_H-M   'P 1'
#
loop_
_entity.id
_entity.type
_entity.pdbx_description
1 polymer ?
#
loop_
_entity_poly.entity_id
_entity_poly.type
_entity_poly.pdbx_seq_one_letter_code
_entity_poly.pdbx_strand_id
1 'polypeptide(L)' 'MSRRDEHGMAIDSTPQPCPRCVRPTVLVSYPWGRQWLHLGTWRPQCDAPLPARHRER' A
#
# COMPACT_ATOMS: atom_id res chain seq x y z
N MET A 1 2.93 24.58 -0.27
CA MET A 1 2.98 24.25 -1.71
C MET A 1 2.87 22.73 -1.87
N SER A 2 1.66 22.17 -1.76
CA SER A 2 1.43 20.75 -2.02
C SER A 2 1.17 20.60 -3.51
N ARG A 3 2.12 20.02 -4.24
CA ARG A 3 1.95 19.67 -5.65
C ARG A 3 0.75 18.72 -5.74
N ARG A 4 -0.35 19.19 -6.34
CA ARG A 4 -1.44 18.33 -6.77
C ARG A 4 -0.99 17.76 -8.11
N ASP A 5 -0.40 16.59 -8.10
CA ASP A 5 -0.21 15.83 -9.33
C ASP A 5 -1.60 15.53 -9.92
N GLU A 6 -1.77 15.81 -11.21
CA GLU A 6 -3.03 15.79 -11.99
C GLU A 6 -3.73 14.41 -12.10
N HIS A 7 -3.38 13.45 -11.23
CA HIS A 7 -4.00 12.13 -11.13
C HIS A 7 -4.85 11.94 -9.86
N GLY A 8 -5.12 13.00 -9.09
CA GLY A 8 -6.07 13.00 -7.97
C GLY A 8 -5.65 12.16 -6.75
N MET A 9 -4.44 11.60 -6.77
CA MET A 9 -3.87 10.78 -5.71
C MET A 9 -2.82 11.58 -4.94
N ALA A 10 -2.92 11.65 -3.62
CA ALA A 10 -1.93 12.28 -2.75
C ALA A 10 -1.53 11.33 -1.61
N ILE A 11 -0.25 11.27 -1.29
CA ILE A 11 0.25 10.52 -0.12
C ILE A 11 0.22 11.48 1.08
N ASP A 12 -0.60 11.18 2.07
CA ASP A 12 -0.86 12.06 3.22
C ASP A 12 -0.12 11.66 4.49
N SER A 13 0.54 10.51 4.51
CA SER A 13 1.28 10.04 5.68
C SER A 13 2.71 9.65 5.35
N THR A 14 3.56 9.73 6.37
CA THR A 14 4.83 9.00 6.37
C THR A 14 4.56 7.49 6.40
N PRO A 15 5.52 6.65 5.98
CA PRO A 15 5.39 5.20 6.05
C PRO A 15 5.17 4.73 7.49
N GLN A 16 4.12 3.94 7.71
CA GLN A 16 3.77 3.33 9.00
C GLN A 16 3.70 1.81 8.88
N PRO A 17 4.08 1.05 9.92
CA PRO A 17 4.01 -0.40 9.89
C PRO A 17 2.56 -0.89 9.88
N CYS A 18 2.23 -1.77 8.96
CA CYS A 18 0.92 -2.43 8.95
C CYS A 18 0.75 -3.30 10.20
N PRO A 19 -0.37 -3.21 10.93
CA PRO A 19 -0.57 -4.01 12.16
C PRO A 19 -0.70 -5.53 11.91
N ARG A 20 -0.88 -5.96 10.65
CA ARG A 20 -1.04 -7.38 10.29
C ARG A 20 0.24 -8.04 9.81
N CYS A 21 1.02 -7.36 8.98
CA CYS A 21 2.21 -7.93 8.35
C CYS A 21 3.49 -7.12 8.60
N VAL A 22 3.43 -6.05 9.39
CA VAL A 22 4.53 -5.16 9.78
C VAL A 22 5.17 -4.38 8.62
N ARG A 23 4.80 -4.69 7.37
CA ARG A 23 5.29 -4.00 6.18
C ARG A 23 4.90 -2.52 6.17
N PRO A 24 5.74 -1.66 5.60
CA PRO A 24 5.44 -0.23 5.53
C PRO A 24 4.23 0.03 4.63
N THR A 25 3.34 0.89 5.12
CA THR A 25 2.12 1.35 4.47
C THR A 25 2.06 2.88 4.48
N VAL A 26 1.39 3.47 3.50
CA VAL A 26 1.13 4.90 3.43
C VAL A 26 -0.36 5.17 3.25
N LEU A 27 -0.86 6.24 3.87
CA LEU A 27 -2.21 6.72 3.66
C LEU A 27 -2.24 7.53 2.37
N VAL A 28 -3.19 7.19 1.51
CA VAL A 28 -3.38 7.84 0.22
C VAL A 28 -4.79 8.43 0.16
N SER A 29 -4.90 9.72 -0.17
CA SER A 29 -6.15 10.36 -0.55
C SER A 29 -6.39 10.24 -2.06
N TYR A 30 -7.60 9.81 -2.40
CA TYR A 30 -8.21 9.80 -3.72
C TYR A 30 -9.41 10.76 -3.74
N PRO A 31 -9.97 11.08 -4.92
CA PRO A 31 -11.18 11.89 -5.00
C PRO A 31 -12.39 11.24 -4.29
N TRP A 32 -12.40 9.92 -4.18
CA TRP A 32 -13.49 9.14 -3.59
C TRP A 32 -13.27 8.75 -2.12
N GLY A 33 -12.11 9.02 -1.54
CA GLY A 33 -11.82 8.64 -0.15
C GLY A 33 -10.35 8.45 0.15
N ARG A 34 -10.06 7.91 1.33
CA ARG A 34 -8.69 7.63 1.78
C ARG A 34 -8.48 6.15 2.00
N GLN A 35 -7.31 5.65 1.64
CA GLN A 35 -6.97 4.24 1.80
C GLN A 35 -5.49 4.04 2.18
N TRP A 36 -5.24 3.09 3.08
CA TRP A 36 -3.88 2.64 3.39
C TRP A 36 -3.40 1.65 2.34
N LEU A 37 -2.20 1.88 1.80
CA LEU A 37 -1.59 1.03 0.78
C LEU A 37 -0.20 0.57 1.21
N HIS A 38 0.12 -0.68 0.91
CA HIS A 38 1.45 -1.25 1.12
C HIS A 38 2.46 -0.66 0.14
N LEU A 39 3.59 -0.17 0.64
CA LEU A 39 4.68 0.28 -0.21
C LEU A 39 5.26 -0.90 -1.01
N GLY A 40 5.58 -0.64 -2.27
CA GLY A 40 6.08 -1.63 -3.23
C GLY A 40 4.96 -2.28 -4.05
N THR A 41 3.82 -2.63 -3.45
CA THR A 41 2.69 -3.24 -4.18
C THR A 41 1.55 -2.28 -4.50
N TRP A 42 1.45 -1.16 -3.76
CA TRP A 42 0.33 -0.21 -3.82
C TRP A 42 -1.04 -0.88 -3.67
N ARG A 43 -1.09 -1.98 -2.93
CA ARG A 43 -2.32 -2.73 -2.63
C ARG A 43 -2.78 -2.42 -1.21
N PRO A 44 -4.10 -2.44 -0.97
CA PRO A 44 -4.65 -2.23 0.37
C PRO A 44 -4.56 -3.46 1.27
N GLN A 45 -4.27 -4.62 0.68
CA GLN A 45 -4.22 -5.90 1.36
C GLN A 45 -2.77 -6.31 1.56
N CYS A 46 -2.52 -6.99 2.67
CA CYS A 46 -1.26 -7.71 2.85
C CYS A 46 -1.12 -8.70 1.70
N ASP A 47 0.09 -8.86 1.16
CA ASP A 47 0.32 -9.96 0.22
C ASP A 47 -0.04 -11.27 0.94
N ALA A 48 -0.95 -12.02 0.34
CA ALA A 48 -1.16 -13.40 0.74
C ALA A 48 0.21 -14.10 0.70
N PRO A 49 0.52 -15.00 1.65
CA PRO A 49 1.70 -15.84 1.50
C PRO A 49 1.60 -16.50 0.13
N LEU A 50 2.57 -16.21 -0.75
CA LEU A 50 2.69 -16.89 -2.03
C LEU A 50 2.64 -18.38 -1.70
N PRO A 51 1.73 -19.18 -2.29
CA PRO A 51 1.74 -20.60 -2.07
C PRO A 51 3.16 -21.07 -2.41
N ALA A 52 3.83 -21.67 -1.42
CA ALA A 52 5.13 -22.28 -1.64
C ALA A 52 4.95 -23.21 -2.83
N ARG A 53 5.55 -22.84 -3.97
CA ARG A 53 5.53 -23.70 -5.16
C ARG A 53 6.04 -25.04 -4.68
N HIS A 54 5.15 -26.03 -4.70
CA HIS A 54 5.51 -27.40 -4.41
C HIS A 54 6.69 -27.73 -5.29
N ARG A 55 7.79 -28.10 -4.64
CA ARG A 55 9.02 -28.56 -5.25
C ARG A 55 8.69 -29.88 -5.96
N GLU A 56 8.43 -29.82 -7.26
CA GLU A 56 8.41 -31.02 -8.08
C GLU A 56 9.84 -31.37 -8.47
N ARG A 57 10.12 -32.65 -8.27
CA ARG A 57 11.40 -33.35 -8.24
C ARG A 57 11.87 -33.68 -9.65
#